data_AF-A0A2G3J9P2-F1
#
_entry.id   AF-A0A2G3J9P2-F1
#
_cell.length_a   1.000
_cell.length_b   1.000
_cell.length_c   1.000
_cell.angle_alpha   90.00
_cell.angle_beta   90.00
_cell.angle_gamma   90.00
#
_symmetry.space_group_name_H-M   'P 1'
#
loop_
_entity.id
_entity.type
_entity.pdbx_description
1 polymer ?
#
loop_
_entity_poly.entity_id
_entity_poly.type
_entity_poly.pdbx_seq_one_letter_code
_entity_poly.pdbx_strand_id
1 'polypeptide(L)'
;MVFNTPAFINDFPVNSAQNDAVCLQWNTNISGFTAQAIMGDPWNLLYASNQTSYFDTNFTTIPSTATAALIHWTAFPNRLSQYLGKGAYPANPYNYSSKQLFAIADQYGTTEVPVPAFQNIPTQLCPQATWNSELHMYGPYGPRGWQDEYCEWSVVRDPQSNKITRIDMTCENPEYWNTLWMIDPQKVADVYSSTLSFGAPASAQVVVPVSDLYLHDPVTKAVVIDPSTGRPAYNPLNKWNSGPVAVRGSSNNYGGAMHLTSTPNTLQTEMALAGGATIQRVCGNSVPQTLICCAQYGQAYRNSDPHIGQSVNQAIGGQLTGFPCKAALANPTGLYIQVPDLSGFTLPADPKLPAGASAQDCWQIVRGSAELTDPVTGMLFGATAASPQNGGNFVLHAVFQLPQSWVDAGVSFTIGDITDASGDPIQWGGQVTQQMSIGLWARPIQVSAAPANEACVLPPPTGVTPPASPVPPDYAQPLQLFHSAIWNAYFNTEVSNPMNTPISLASNSTLIAPIVRLGQSNIPMVLTCTTTQLGPQGQLPAVDFGPDVTVVVSGFNDNVNYAVPGNSYPSQCASLNLKVSVGANAALGLRGLALTNYGDEVQAPMSALLNIIPA
;
A
#
# COMPACT_ATOMS: atom_id res chain seq x y z
N MET A 1 -7.72 22.57 -6.56
CA MET A 1 -8.26 21.86 -5.38
C MET A 1 -7.07 21.45 -4.50
N VAL A 2 -7.30 20.90 -3.31
CA VAL A 2 -6.27 20.34 -2.42
C VAL A 2 -6.62 18.85 -2.29
N PHE A 3 -5.63 17.95 -2.33
CA PHE A 3 -5.88 16.54 -2.04
C PHE A 3 -6.36 16.40 -0.59
N ASN A 4 -7.56 15.86 -0.41
CA ASN A 4 -8.12 15.61 0.90
C ASN A 4 -7.59 14.29 1.47
N THR A 5 -7.59 14.20 2.81
CA THR A 5 -7.24 13.00 3.55
C THR A 5 -8.13 11.81 3.15
N PRO A 6 -7.65 10.55 3.28
CA PRO A 6 -8.42 9.36 2.92
C PRO A 6 -9.80 9.36 3.57
N ALA A 7 -10.85 9.07 2.81
CA ALA A 7 -12.24 9.09 3.30
C ALA A 7 -12.68 10.39 4.03
N PHE A 8 -11.99 11.52 3.79
CA PHE A 8 -12.19 12.79 4.50
C PHE A 8 -12.07 12.71 6.03
N ILE A 9 -11.30 11.75 6.55
CA ILE A 9 -11.07 11.63 7.99
C ILE A 9 -10.33 12.85 8.53
N ASN A 10 -10.70 13.28 9.74
CA ASN A 10 -10.01 14.31 10.50
C ASN A 10 -9.76 13.78 11.92
N ASP A 11 -8.51 13.41 12.22
CA ASP A 11 -8.10 12.95 13.56
C ASP A 11 -7.86 14.11 14.55
N PHE A 12 -8.01 15.35 14.07
CA PHE A 12 -8.00 16.59 14.86
C PHE A 12 -9.26 17.42 14.59
N PRO A 13 -9.63 18.36 15.49
CA PRO A 13 -10.69 19.31 15.21
C PRO A 13 -10.42 20.09 13.91
N VAL A 14 -11.43 20.19 13.06
CA VAL A 14 -11.36 20.95 11.79
C VAL A 14 -10.93 22.40 12.08
N ASN A 15 -10.04 22.94 11.26
CA ASN A 15 -9.41 24.27 11.41
C ASN A 15 -8.49 24.44 12.63
N SER A 16 -8.09 23.35 13.31
CA SER A 16 -6.98 23.40 14.26
C SER A 16 -5.64 23.43 13.52
N ALA A 17 -4.60 24.00 14.14
CA ALA A 17 -3.27 24.03 13.55
C ALA A 17 -2.73 22.62 13.21
N GLN A 18 -3.06 21.62 14.01
CA GLN A 18 -2.69 20.22 13.75
C GLN A 18 -3.45 19.66 12.54
N ASN A 19 -4.75 19.94 12.42
CA ASN A 19 -5.54 19.54 11.25
C ASN A 19 -4.98 20.16 9.97
N ASP A 20 -4.70 21.46 10.00
CA ASP A 20 -4.16 22.19 8.85
C ASP A 20 -2.77 21.65 8.46
N ALA A 21 -1.94 21.28 9.45
CA ALA A 21 -0.64 20.68 9.21
C ALA A 21 -0.73 19.28 8.58
N VAL A 22 -1.67 18.43 9.04
CA VAL A 22 -1.93 17.12 8.41
C VAL A 22 -2.42 17.29 6.98
N CYS A 23 -3.41 18.16 6.75
CA CYS A 23 -3.94 18.41 5.41
C CYS A 23 -2.86 18.95 4.46
N LEU A 24 -2.01 19.87 4.92
CA LEU A 24 -0.90 20.40 4.14
C LEU A 24 0.11 19.29 3.80
N GLN A 25 0.57 18.54 4.79
CA GLN A 25 1.58 17.49 4.58
C GLN A 25 1.03 16.35 3.70
N TRP A 26 -0.23 15.97 3.89
CA TRP A 26 -0.92 15.01 3.03
C TRP A 26 -0.98 15.50 1.58
N ASN A 27 -1.42 16.75 1.36
CA ASN A 27 -1.44 17.31 0.02
C ASN A 27 -0.05 17.38 -0.62
N THR A 28 0.99 17.71 0.16
CA THR A 28 2.37 17.66 -0.30
C THR A 28 2.76 16.25 -0.75
N ASN A 29 2.48 15.23 0.06
CA ASN A 29 2.79 13.83 -0.27
C ASN A 29 2.09 13.37 -1.55
N ILE A 30 0.77 13.55 -1.65
CA ILE A 30 -0.01 13.13 -2.82
C ILE A 30 0.38 13.90 -4.08
N SER A 31 0.72 15.18 -3.97
CA SER A 31 1.25 15.96 -5.11
C SER A 31 2.59 15.39 -5.60
N GLY A 32 3.46 14.98 -4.68
CA GLY A 32 4.73 14.31 -5.01
C GLY A 32 4.52 12.97 -5.70
N PHE A 33 3.64 12.12 -5.18
CA PHE A 33 3.31 10.82 -5.77
C PHE A 33 2.64 10.96 -7.14
N THR A 34 1.77 11.96 -7.30
CA THR A 34 1.17 12.31 -8.60
C THR A 34 2.25 12.68 -9.62
N ALA A 35 3.21 13.52 -9.24
CA ALA A 35 4.31 13.90 -10.13
C ALA A 35 5.17 12.69 -10.53
N GLN A 36 5.47 11.80 -9.58
CA GLN A 36 6.19 10.55 -9.86
C GLN A 36 5.39 9.64 -10.81
N ALA A 37 4.08 9.49 -10.58
CA ALA A 37 3.18 8.69 -11.40
C ALA A 37 3.00 9.26 -12.82
N ILE A 38 3.13 10.57 -13.04
CA ILE A 38 3.14 11.16 -14.40
C ILE A 38 4.48 10.91 -15.09
N MET A 39 5.59 11.10 -14.36
CA MET A 39 6.94 10.97 -14.90
C MET A 39 7.25 9.53 -15.34
N GLY A 40 6.91 8.54 -14.51
CA GLY A 40 7.24 7.14 -14.75
C GLY A 40 8.73 6.85 -14.56
N ASP A 41 9.26 5.94 -15.36
CA ASP A 41 10.69 5.59 -15.35
C ASP A 41 11.36 5.98 -16.67
N PRO A 42 11.97 7.18 -16.73
CA PRO A 42 12.79 7.59 -17.86
C PRO A 42 14.25 7.10 -17.80
N TRP A 43 14.69 6.47 -16.70
CA TRP A 43 16.11 6.17 -16.48
C TRP A 43 16.52 4.82 -17.04
N ASN A 44 15.65 3.82 -16.85
CA ASN A 44 16.00 2.42 -17.11
C ASN A 44 14.97 1.69 -17.98
N LEU A 45 13.83 2.33 -18.27
CA LEU A 45 12.75 1.74 -19.04
C LEU A 45 12.41 2.56 -20.29
N LEU A 46 12.23 1.87 -21.42
CA LEU A 46 11.62 2.49 -22.61
C LEU A 46 10.11 2.31 -22.59
N TYR A 47 9.40 3.32 -23.10
CA TYR A 47 7.94 3.34 -23.19
C TYR A 47 7.23 3.25 -21.82
N ALA A 48 7.92 3.63 -20.73
CA ALA A 48 7.38 3.62 -19.36
C ALA A 48 7.45 4.99 -18.69
N SER A 49 7.55 6.06 -19.48
CA SER A 49 7.63 7.44 -19.00
C SER A 49 6.60 8.33 -19.68
N ASN A 50 6.44 9.58 -19.20
CA ASN A 50 5.54 10.58 -19.78
C ASN A 50 4.08 10.11 -19.89
N GLN A 51 3.53 9.64 -18.78
CA GLN A 51 2.16 9.13 -18.66
C GLN A 51 1.14 10.27 -18.66
N THR A 52 1.08 11.04 -19.76
CA THR A 52 0.33 12.31 -19.88
C THR A 52 -1.20 12.15 -19.89
N SER A 53 -1.68 10.90 -19.93
CA SER A 53 -3.08 10.54 -19.74
C SER A 53 -3.47 10.38 -18.27
N TYR A 54 -2.48 10.30 -17.37
CA TYR A 54 -2.66 10.48 -15.93
C TYR A 54 -2.55 11.97 -15.60
N PHE A 55 -3.52 12.54 -14.87
CA PHE A 55 -3.56 13.97 -14.60
C PHE A 55 -3.53 14.30 -13.11
N ASP A 56 -3.04 15.49 -12.78
CA ASP A 56 -3.10 16.03 -11.43
C ASP A 56 -4.43 16.75 -11.18
N THR A 57 -5.20 16.30 -10.19
CA THR A 57 -6.49 16.87 -9.81
C THR A 57 -6.39 18.30 -9.24
N ASN A 58 -5.21 18.73 -8.80
CA ASN A 58 -4.98 20.08 -8.32
C ASN A 58 -4.94 21.11 -9.47
N PHE A 59 -4.47 20.70 -10.65
CA PHE A 59 -4.25 21.57 -11.80
C PHE A 59 -5.20 21.32 -12.98
N THR A 60 -5.99 20.25 -12.93
CA THR A 60 -6.93 19.88 -14.00
C THR A 60 -8.34 20.30 -13.65
N THR A 61 -9.00 21.06 -14.54
CA THR A 61 -10.43 21.36 -14.41
C THR A 61 -11.25 20.10 -14.62
N ILE A 62 -11.94 19.65 -13.58
CA ILE A 62 -12.81 18.47 -13.62
C ILE A 62 -14.26 18.94 -13.85
N PRO A 63 -14.93 18.52 -14.94
CA PRO A 63 -16.34 18.84 -15.14
C PRO A 63 -17.21 18.28 -14.01
N SER A 64 -18.25 19.01 -13.60
CA SER A 64 -19.19 18.53 -12.57
C SER A 64 -20.00 17.30 -13.00
N THR A 65 -19.95 16.93 -14.29
CA THR A 65 -20.56 15.73 -14.86
C THR A 65 -19.62 14.53 -14.89
N ALA A 66 -18.34 14.69 -14.54
CA ALA A 66 -17.36 13.62 -14.61
C ALA A 66 -17.48 12.71 -13.37
N THR A 67 -18.44 11.78 -13.34
CA THR A 67 -18.64 10.85 -12.23
C THR A 67 -17.45 9.91 -12.01
N ALA A 68 -17.10 9.64 -10.74
CA ALA A 68 -16.08 8.65 -10.41
C ALA A 68 -16.58 7.21 -10.66
N ALA A 69 -15.71 6.37 -11.20
CA ALA A 69 -15.99 4.95 -11.43
C ALA A 69 -15.30 4.09 -10.36
N LEU A 70 -16.03 3.16 -9.77
CA LEU A 70 -15.48 2.17 -8.85
C LEU A 70 -14.73 1.09 -9.61
N ILE A 71 -13.47 0.86 -9.24
CA ILE A 71 -12.67 -0.29 -9.65
C ILE A 71 -12.48 -1.13 -8.39
N HIS A 72 -12.93 -2.38 -8.38
CA HIS A 72 -12.89 -3.22 -7.19
C HIS A 72 -12.53 -4.67 -7.48
N TRP A 73 -11.99 -5.35 -6.48
CA TRP A 73 -11.59 -6.76 -6.55
C TRP A 73 -11.72 -7.43 -5.19
N THR A 74 -11.70 -8.77 -5.17
CA THR A 74 -11.79 -9.55 -3.93
C THR A 74 -10.58 -9.31 -3.02
N ALA A 75 -10.83 -9.08 -1.73
CA ALA A 75 -9.82 -8.75 -0.74
C ALA A 75 -8.92 -9.93 -0.34
N PHE A 76 -9.38 -11.18 -0.52
CA PHE A 76 -8.56 -12.36 -0.23
C PHE A 76 -7.40 -12.50 -1.24
N PRO A 77 -6.15 -12.81 -0.79
CA PRO A 77 -4.97 -12.88 -1.65
C PRO A 77 -5.08 -13.88 -2.80
N ASN A 78 -5.25 -13.39 -4.03
CA ASN A 78 -5.37 -14.28 -5.19
C ASN A 78 -4.08 -15.01 -5.48
N ARG A 79 -2.93 -14.46 -5.11
CA ARG A 79 -1.65 -15.16 -5.26
C ARG A 79 -1.60 -16.45 -4.45
N LEU A 80 -2.25 -16.52 -3.28
CA LEU A 80 -2.38 -17.80 -2.55
C LEU A 80 -3.20 -18.80 -3.39
N SER A 81 -4.35 -18.39 -3.91
CA SER A 81 -5.20 -19.20 -4.78
C SER A 81 -4.49 -19.65 -6.05
N GLN A 82 -3.78 -18.74 -6.72
CA GLN A 82 -3.08 -19.01 -7.98
C GLN A 82 -1.89 -19.96 -7.79
N TYR A 83 -1.02 -19.66 -6.83
CA TYR A 83 0.26 -20.36 -6.74
C TYR A 83 0.19 -21.60 -5.86
N LEU A 84 -0.72 -21.64 -4.89
CA LEU A 84 -0.79 -22.75 -3.93
C LEU A 84 -2.13 -23.50 -4.03
N GLY A 85 -3.20 -22.86 -4.52
CA GLY A 85 -4.56 -23.37 -4.50
C GLY A 85 -4.88 -24.42 -5.56
N LYS A 86 -5.81 -25.31 -5.25
CA LYS A 86 -6.34 -26.30 -6.19
C LYS A 86 -7.14 -25.60 -7.32
N GLY A 87 -6.91 -26.03 -8.55
CA GLY A 87 -7.69 -25.57 -9.72
C GLY A 87 -7.24 -24.27 -10.36
N ALA A 88 -6.07 -23.75 -9.98
CA ALA A 88 -5.48 -22.57 -10.61
C ALA A 88 -5.07 -22.81 -12.08
N TYR A 89 -5.01 -21.73 -12.86
CA TYR A 89 -4.47 -21.74 -14.22
C TYR A 89 -3.44 -20.61 -14.43
N PRO A 90 -2.21 -20.90 -14.91
CA PRO A 90 -1.63 -22.22 -15.13
C PRO A 90 -1.61 -23.08 -13.86
N ALA A 91 -1.72 -24.40 -14.02
CA ALA A 91 -1.77 -25.32 -12.89
C ALA A 91 -0.51 -25.25 -12.04
N ASN A 92 -0.66 -25.22 -10.72
CA ASN A 92 0.43 -25.31 -9.75
C ASN A 92 0.57 -26.75 -9.22
N PRO A 93 1.76 -27.13 -8.68
CA PRO A 93 2.00 -28.48 -8.17
C PRO A 93 1.43 -28.74 -6.77
N TYR A 94 1.00 -27.70 -6.03
CA TYR A 94 0.71 -27.82 -4.59
C TYR A 94 -0.74 -28.20 -4.27
N ASN A 95 -1.70 -27.67 -5.04
CA ASN A 95 -3.12 -28.06 -4.98
C ASN A 95 -3.76 -27.98 -3.58
N TYR A 96 -3.43 -26.96 -2.80
CA TYR A 96 -4.03 -26.72 -1.49
C TYR A 96 -5.53 -26.42 -1.60
N SER A 97 -6.30 -27.01 -0.68
CA SER A 97 -7.74 -26.72 -0.54
C SER A 97 -7.99 -25.31 -0.01
N SER A 98 -9.21 -24.78 -0.17
CA SER A 98 -9.57 -23.45 0.36
C SER A 98 -9.32 -23.32 1.86
N LYS A 99 -9.64 -24.35 2.66
CA LYS A 99 -9.38 -24.36 4.13
C LYS A 99 -7.88 -24.27 4.43
N GLN A 100 -7.03 -24.94 3.65
CA GLN A 100 -5.58 -24.82 3.78
C GLN A 100 -5.08 -23.42 3.41
N LEU A 101 -5.65 -22.79 2.36
CA LEU A 101 -5.33 -21.41 2.00
C LEU A 101 -5.73 -20.42 3.11
N PHE A 102 -6.89 -20.61 3.74
CA PHE A 102 -7.31 -19.81 4.90
C PHE A 102 -6.36 -19.99 6.09
N ALA A 103 -5.94 -21.23 6.37
CA ALA A 103 -4.97 -21.52 7.42
C ALA A 103 -3.60 -20.85 7.19
N ILE A 104 -3.13 -20.80 5.94
CA ILE A 104 -1.94 -20.03 5.56
C ILE A 104 -2.17 -18.54 5.74
N ALA A 105 -3.29 -18.01 5.24
CA ALA A 105 -3.55 -16.57 5.23
C ALA A 105 -3.60 -15.97 6.66
N ASP A 106 -4.15 -16.73 7.61
CA ASP A 106 -4.26 -16.37 9.02
C ASP A 106 -3.06 -16.82 9.87
N GLN A 107 -2.15 -17.64 9.32
CA GLN A 107 -1.10 -18.35 10.08
C GLN A 107 -1.65 -19.11 11.30
N TYR A 108 -2.79 -19.76 11.11
CA TYR A 108 -3.48 -20.48 12.17
C TYR A 108 -4.05 -21.81 11.66
N GLY A 109 -3.74 -22.89 12.36
CA GLY A 109 -4.18 -24.25 12.01
C GLY A 109 -5.18 -24.79 13.03
N THR A 110 -6.04 -25.68 12.58
CA THR A 110 -6.87 -26.51 13.46
C THR A 110 -6.32 -27.93 13.52
N THR A 111 -6.89 -28.77 14.40
CA THR A 111 -6.54 -30.20 14.46
C THR A 111 -6.77 -30.91 13.12
N GLU A 112 -7.79 -30.49 12.37
CA GLU A 112 -8.16 -31.08 11.07
C GLU A 112 -7.38 -30.46 9.91
N VAL A 113 -7.05 -29.16 10.01
CA VAL A 113 -6.39 -28.39 8.96
C VAL A 113 -5.15 -27.71 9.55
N PRO A 114 -3.98 -28.38 9.57
CA PRO A 114 -2.74 -27.74 10.00
C PRO A 114 -2.35 -26.63 9.01
N VAL A 115 -1.57 -25.64 9.46
CA VAL A 115 -1.00 -24.61 8.58
C VAL A 115 0.01 -25.28 7.64
N PRO A 116 -0.25 -25.34 6.33
CA PRO A 116 0.76 -25.76 5.37
C PRO A 116 1.90 -24.74 5.29
N ALA A 117 3.09 -25.19 4.91
CA ALA A 117 4.22 -24.30 4.65
C ALA A 117 3.99 -23.46 3.37
N PHE A 118 4.47 -22.22 3.37
CA PHE A 118 4.70 -21.49 2.12
C PHE A 118 5.65 -22.26 1.21
N GLN A 119 5.50 -22.08 -0.09
CA GLN A 119 6.21 -22.85 -1.11
C GLN A 119 6.96 -21.93 -2.07
N ASN A 120 7.84 -22.53 -2.86
CA ASN A 120 8.48 -21.81 -3.96
C ASN A 120 7.50 -21.59 -5.12
N ILE A 121 7.57 -20.44 -5.78
CA ILE A 121 6.73 -20.06 -6.92
C ILE A 121 7.60 -19.61 -8.10
N PRO A 122 7.08 -19.62 -9.34
CA PRO A 122 7.85 -19.22 -10.51
C PRO A 122 8.37 -17.78 -10.45
N THR A 123 9.62 -17.58 -10.89
CA THR A 123 10.17 -16.24 -11.16
C THR A 123 9.66 -15.70 -12.50
N GLN A 124 9.48 -16.58 -13.49
CA GLN A 124 8.93 -16.22 -14.80
C GLN A 124 7.41 -16.24 -14.75
N LEU A 125 6.80 -15.04 -14.78
CA LEU A 125 5.35 -14.84 -14.73
C LEU A 125 4.72 -14.45 -16.08
N CYS A 126 5.56 -14.12 -17.08
CA CYS A 126 5.12 -13.62 -18.38
C CYS A 126 5.62 -14.51 -19.54
N PRO A 127 4.77 -14.73 -20.58
CA PRO A 127 3.38 -14.29 -20.69
C PRO A 127 2.42 -15.02 -19.72
N GLN A 128 2.90 -16.10 -19.09
CA GLN A 128 2.20 -16.82 -18.02
C GLN A 128 3.23 -17.41 -17.05
N ALA A 129 2.78 -17.81 -15.85
CA ALA A 129 3.62 -18.46 -14.85
C ALA A 129 4.17 -19.81 -15.34
N THR A 130 5.48 -20.01 -15.19
CA THR A 130 6.21 -21.17 -15.73
C THR A 130 6.87 -22.00 -14.63
N TRP A 131 6.28 -23.15 -14.29
CA TRP A 131 6.70 -24.01 -13.18
C TRP A 131 7.96 -24.87 -13.42
N ASN A 132 8.47 -24.92 -14.65
CA ASN A 132 9.73 -25.59 -14.99
C ASN A 132 10.90 -24.60 -15.16
N SER A 133 10.73 -23.36 -14.67
CA SER A 133 11.77 -22.33 -14.61
C SER A 133 12.33 -22.18 -13.19
N GLU A 134 13.18 -21.18 -12.97
CA GLU A 134 13.63 -20.82 -11.63
C GLU A 134 12.44 -20.50 -10.71
N LEU A 135 12.51 -20.98 -9.47
CA LEU A 135 11.49 -20.74 -8.46
C LEU A 135 12.11 -20.01 -7.27
N HIS A 136 11.33 -19.16 -6.60
CA HIS A 136 11.72 -18.48 -5.37
C HIS A 136 10.67 -18.66 -4.28
N MET A 137 11.02 -18.45 -3.02
CA MET A 137 10.08 -18.54 -1.89
C MET A 137 8.94 -17.51 -2.02
N TYR A 138 7.68 -17.95 -1.91
CA TYR A 138 6.49 -17.08 -1.96
C TYR A 138 6.64 -15.87 -1.02
N GLY A 139 6.51 -14.66 -1.57
CA GLY A 139 6.36 -13.40 -0.82
C GLY A 139 5.08 -12.65 -1.24
N PRO A 140 4.84 -11.41 -0.78
CA PRO A 140 5.79 -10.56 -0.07
C PRO A 140 6.11 -11.05 1.33
N TYR A 141 7.31 -10.72 1.80
CA TYR A 141 7.74 -11.04 3.16
C TYR A 141 7.30 -9.97 4.15
N GLY A 142 7.43 -10.28 5.43
CA GLY A 142 6.98 -9.43 6.53
C GLY A 142 5.83 -10.07 7.31
N PRO A 143 5.32 -9.39 8.34
CA PRO A 143 4.42 -9.99 9.31
C PRO A 143 2.99 -10.24 8.77
N ARG A 144 2.57 -9.51 7.72
CA ARG A 144 1.37 -9.79 6.90
C ARG A 144 1.66 -9.61 5.41
N GLY A 145 2.91 -9.83 4.99
CA GLY A 145 3.35 -9.55 3.62
C GLY A 145 2.49 -10.21 2.55
N TRP A 146 2.06 -11.46 2.76
CA TRP A 146 1.23 -12.22 1.83
C TRP A 146 -0.25 -11.81 1.78
N GLN A 147 -0.69 -10.90 2.64
CA GLN A 147 -2.03 -10.28 2.56
C GLN A 147 -1.96 -9.06 1.61
N ASP A 148 -1.53 -9.32 0.38
CA ASP A 148 -1.06 -8.32 -0.59
C ASP A 148 -2.16 -7.83 -1.55
N GLU A 149 -3.42 -7.79 -1.15
CA GLU A 149 -4.52 -7.29 -2.01
C GLU A 149 -5.16 -6.00 -1.44
N TYR A 150 -4.33 -5.16 -0.82
CA TYR A 150 -4.74 -3.90 -0.17
C TYR A 150 -5.83 -4.07 0.90
N CYS A 151 -5.92 -5.26 1.47
CA CYS A 151 -6.67 -5.58 2.67
C CYS A 151 -5.80 -6.47 3.55
N GLU A 152 -5.50 -6.00 4.76
CA GLU A 152 -4.81 -6.78 5.76
C GLU A 152 -5.71 -6.97 6.97
N TRP A 153 -5.58 -8.12 7.62
CA TRP A 153 -6.40 -8.45 8.77
C TRP A 153 -5.63 -9.13 9.89
N SER A 154 -6.20 -9.05 11.09
CA SER A 154 -5.71 -9.72 12.29
C SER A 154 -6.87 -10.32 13.07
N VAL A 155 -6.66 -11.51 13.63
CA VAL A 155 -7.70 -12.31 14.28
C VAL A 155 -7.44 -12.41 15.78
N VAL A 156 -8.47 -12.13 16.57
CA VAL A 156 -8.50 -12.37 18.02
C VAL A 156 -9.30 -13.63 18.29
N ARG A 157 -8.74 -14.51 19.12
CA ARG A 157 -9.41 -15.70 19.62
C ARG A 157 -9.62 -15.62 21.12
N ASP A 158 -10.73 -16.17 21.57
CA ASP A 158 -10.92 -16.44 22.98
C ASP A 158 -9.92 -17.51 23.44
N PRO A 159 -9.07 -17.26 24.46
CA PRO A 159 -8.04 -18.21 24.87
C PRO A 159 -8.59 -19.51 25.47
N GLN A 160 -9.86 -19.55 25.86
CA GLN A 160 -10.47 -20.72 26.52
C GLN A 160 -11.09 -21.69 25.50
N SER A 161 -11.92 -21.16 24.60
CA SER A 161 -12.59 -21.94 23.54
C SER A 161 -11.79 -22.03 22.25
N ASN A 162 -10.79 -21.15 22.06
CA ASN A 162 -10.02 -20.99 20.84
C ASN A 162 -10.84 -20.56 19.60
N LYS A 163 -12.09 -20.13 19.83
CA LYS A 163 -12.97 -19.60 18.79
C LYS A 163 -12.63 -18.14 18.51
N ILE A 164 -12.86 -17.71 17.26
CA ILE A 164 -12.68 -16.32 16.86
C ILE A 164 -13.73 -15.45 17.56
N THR A 165 -13.29 -14.33 18.11
CA THR A 165 -14.16 -13.32 18.74
C THR A 165 -14.16 -12.00 17.99
N ARG A 166 -13.08 -11.69 17.27
CA ARG A 166 -12.94 -10.47 16.48
C ARG A 166 -11.98 -10.65 15.32
N ILE A 167 -12.30 -10.02 14.19
CA ILE A 167 -11.39 -9.83 13.06
C ILE A 167 -11.27 -8.32 12.84
N ASP A 168 -10.06 -7.78 12.90
CA ASP A 168 -9.74 -6.41 12.47
C ASP A 168 -9.30 -6.44 11.01
N MET A 169 -9.87 -5.60 10.16
CA MET A 169 -9.49 -5.45 8.74
C MET A 169 -9.19 -3.99 8.43
N THR A 170 -8.10 -3.74 7.71
CA THR A 170 -7.66 -2.40 7.34
C THR A 170 -7.21 -2.34 5.88
N CYS A 171 -7.50 -1.22 5.24
CA CYS A 171 -6.89 -0.79 3.99
C CYS A 171 -6.18 0.57 4.15
N GLU A 172 -5.93 1.02 5.39
CA GLU A 172 -5.30 2.31 5.63
C GLU A 172 -3.84 2.32 5.13
N ASN A 173 -3.53 3.29 4.28
CA ASN A 173 -2.21 3.44 3.70
C ASN A 173 -1.16 3.87 4.75
N PRO A 174 0.04 3.28 4.77
CA PRO A 174 1.10 3.66 5.74
C PRO A 174 1.51 5.13 5.63
N GLU A 175 1.32 5.78 4.47
CA GLU A 175 1.63 7.18 4.25
C GLU A 175 0.79 8.13 5.11
N TYR A 176 -0.49 7.81 5.36
CA TYR A 176 -1.33 8.62 6.24
C TYR A 176 -0.84 8.55 7.68
N TRP A 177 -0.45 7.35 8.14
CA TRP A 177 0.06 7.13 9.49
C TRP A 177 1.41 7.80 9.72
N ASN A 178 2.32 7.74 8.75
CA ASN A 178 3.57 8.50 8.81
C ASN A 178 3.29 10.01 8.83
N THR A 179 2.34 10.49 8.02
CA THR A 179 1.93 11.91 8.02
C THR A 179 1.38 12.34 9.38
N LEU A 180 0.48 11.55 9.98
CA LEU A 180 -0.08 11.83 11.29
C LEU A 180 0.98 11.81 12.39
N TRP A 181 1.90 10.84 12.36
CA TRP A 181 3.03 10.74 13.29
C TRP A 181 3.96 11.95 13.22
N MET A 182 4.24 12.43 11.99
CA MET A 182 5.05 13.62 11.78
C MET A 182 4.45 14.88 12.39
N ILE A 183 3.14 14.89 12.70
CA ILE A 183 2.45 16.00 13.35
C ILE A 183 2.29 15.76 14.85
N ASP A 184 1.74 14.62 15.28
CA ASP A 184 1.49 14.31 16.69
C ASP A 184 1.55 12.80 16.98
N PRO A 185 2.67 12.30 17.56
CA PRO A 185 2.81 10.91 17.97
C PRO A 185 1.76 10.45 19.01
N GLN A 186 1.33 11.33 19.91
CA GLN A 186 0.34 10.96 20.92
C GLN A 186 -1.02 10.77 20.27
N LYS A 187 -1.38 11.60 19.29
CA LYS A 187 -2.62 11.39 18.51
C LYS A 187 -2.61 10.02 17.83
N VAL A 188 -1.48 9.61 17.24
CA VAL A 188 -1.38 8.26 16.64
C VAL A 188 -1.67 7.18 17.69
N ALA A 189 -1.05 7.24 18.87
CA ALA A 189 -1.28 6.28 19.94
C ALA A 189 -2.75 6.25 20.43
N ASP A 190 -3.39 7.42 20.52
CA ASP A 190 -4.81 7.54 20.88
C ASP A 190 -5.71 6.87 19.84
N VAL A 191 -5.45 7.09 18.54
CA VAL A 191 -6.23 6.51 17.44
C VAL A 191 -6.00 5.00 17.35
N TYR A 192 -4.78 4.53 17.56
CA TYR A 192 -4.47 3.11 17.71
C TYR A 192 -5.31 2.48 18.83
N SER A 193 -5.33 3.12 20.00
CA SER A 193 -6.07 2.65 21.17
C SER A 193 -7.57 2.57 20.90
N SER A 194 -8.16 3.62 20.33
CA SER A 194 -9.61 3.68 20.06
C SER A 194 -10.03 2.71 18.96
N THR A 195 -9.23 2.56 17.91
CA THR A 195 -9.55 1.71 16.77
C THR A 195 -9.47 0.22 17.13
N LEU A 196 -8.36 -0.20 17.75
CA LEU A 196 -8.15 -1.60 18.14
C LEU A 196 -9.01 -2.02 19.34
N SER A 197 -9.64 -1.08 20.04
CA SER A 197 -10.59 -1.32 21.14
C SER A 197 -12.05 -1.11 20.75
N PHE A 198 -12.33 -0.67 19.52
CA PHE A 198 -13.68 -0.27 19.10
C PHE A 198 -14.70 -1.39 19.31
N GLY A 199 -15.71 -1.16 20.16
CA GLY A 199 -16.76 -2.14 20.46
C GLY A 199 -16.27 -3.45 21.11
N ALA A 200 -15.00 -3.52 21.53
CA ALA A 200 -14.49 -4.66 22.27
C ALA A 200 -14.94 -4.60 23.73
N PRO A 201 -15.22 -5.75 24.38
CA PRO A 201 -15.55 -5.78 25.80
C PRO A 201 -14.38 -5.23 26.63
N ALA A 202 -14.67 -4.64 27.80
CA ALA A 202 -13.66 -3.98 28.64
C ALA A 202 -12.43 -4.84 28.95
N SER A 203 -12.59 -6.17 29.06
CA SER A 203 -11.48 -7.10 29.26
C SER A 203 -10.54 -7.23 28.05
N ALA A 204 -11.00 -6.92 26.84
CA ALA A 204 -10.24 -7.03 25.60
C ALA A 204 -9.75 -5.68 25.06
N GLN A 205 -10.15 -4.56 25.66
CA GLN A 205 -9.69 -3.23 25.26
C GLN A 205 -8.20 -3.06 25.56
N VAL A 206 -7.53 -2.27 24.71
CA VAL A 206 -6.10 -1.96 24.83
C VAL A 206 -5.89 -0.45 24.92
N VAL A 207 -4.91 -0.05 25.72
CA VAL A 207 -4.36 1.29 25.71
C VAL A 207 -2.96 1.17 25.14
N VAL A 208 -2.73 1.84 24.01
CA VAL A 208 -1.44 1.83 23.29
C VAL A 208 -0.58 2.95 23.85
N PRO A 209 0.54 2.64 24.53
CA PRO A 209 1.52 3.65 24.90
C PRO A 209 2.20 4.18 23.65
N VAL A 210 2.38 5.50 23.55
CA VAL A 210 3.08 6.11 22.40
C VAL A 210 4.51 5.57 22.23
N SER A 211 5.16 5.15 23.33
CA SER A 211 6.48 4.54 23.30
C SER A 211 6.52 3.17 22.61
N ASP A 212 5.40 2.44 22.55
CA ASP A 212 5.34 1.16 21.83
C ASP A 212 5.44 1.36 20.31
N LEU A 213 5.24 2.61 19.84
CA LEU A 213 5.27 3.00 18.42
C LEU A 213 6.62 3.58 17.99
N TYR A 214 7.58 3.74 18.90
CA TYR A 214 8.89 4.29 18.59
C TYR A 214 9.75 3.32 17.78
N LEU A 215 10.52 3.88 16.84
CA LEU A 215 11.64 3.20 16.23
C LEU A 215 12.83 3.22 17.19
N HIS A 216 13.43 2.06 17.37
CA HIS A 216 14.63 1.87 18.17
C HIS A 216 15.78 1.41 17.28
N ASP A 217 16.98 1.87 17.59
CA ASP A 217 18.19 1.38 16.96
C ASP A 217 18.39 -0.11 17.36
N PRO A 218 18.57 -1.02 16.40
CA PRO A 218 18.55 -2.46 16.67
C PRO A 218 19.73 -2.92 17.53
N VAL A 219 20.82 -2.16 17.60
CA VAL A 219 22.03 -2.51 18.36
C VAL A 219 21.97 -1.90 19.76
N THR A 220 21.80 -0.58 19.85
CA THR A 220 21.85 0.18 21.10
C THR A 220 20.53 0.19 21.86
N LYS A 221 19.42 -0.16 21.19
CA LYS A 221 18.04 -0.06 21.68
C LYS A 221 17.58 1.36 22.03
N ALA A 222 18.39 2.37 21.73
CA ALA A 222 18.03 3.76 21.92
C ALA A 222 16.90 4.18 20.96
N VAL A 223 16.04 5.09 21.40
CA VAL A 223 15.03 5.70 20.54
C VAL A 223 15.72 6.50 19.44
N VAL A 224 15.31 6.27 18.20
CA VAL A 224 15.82 6.99 17.03
C VAL A 224 15.05 8.29 16.90
N ILE A 225 15.76 9.41 16.73
CA ILE A 225 15.15 10.72 16.52
C ILE A 225 15.13 11.03 15.02
N ASP A 226 13.95 11.38 14.49
CA ASP A 226 13.78 11.86 13.12
C ASP A 226 14.17 13.34 13.02
N PRO A 227 15.23 13.68 12.27
CA PRO A 227 15.64 15.07 12.10
C PRO A 227 14.60 15.98 11.43
N SER A 228 13.64 15.41 10.69
CA SER A 228 12.53 16.16 10.08
C SER A 228 11.69 16.89 11.13
N THR A 229 11.49 16.22 12.27
CA THR A 229 10.55 16.62 13.33
C THR A 229 11.22 16.92 14.68
N GLY A 230 12.45 16.43 14.89
CA GLY A 230 13.14 16.48 16.18
C GLY A 230 12.55 15.57 17.25
N ARG A 231 11.73 14.58 16.86
CA ARG A 231 10.98 13.67 17.76
C ARG A 231 11.31 12.20 17.48
N PRO A 232 10.91 11.25 18.35
CA PRO A 232 11.02 9.83 18.06
C PRO A 232 10.47 9.47 16.69
N ALA A 233 11.22 8.68 15.93
CA ALA A 233 10.81 8.15 14.65
C ALA A 233 9.76 7.04 14.82
N TYR A 234 8.93 6.85 13.81
CA TYR A 234 7.84 5.87 13.82
C TYR A 234 8.34 4.47 13.48
N ASN A 235 7.81 3.44 14.15
CA ASN A 235 7.97 2.05 13.73
C ASN A 235 6.67 1.56 13.04
N PRO A 236 6.67 1.36 11.70
CA PRO A 236 5.47 0.92 10.99
C PRO A 236 5.07 -0.53 11.29
N LEU A 237 6.01 -1.36 11.79
CA LEU A 237 5.80 -2.73 12.23
C LEU A 237 5.90 -2.84 13.77
N ASN A 238 5.29 -1.89 14.47
CA ASN A 238 5.24 -1.88 15.92
C ASN A 238 4.38 -3.03 16.49
N LYS A 239 4.42 -3.19 17.82
CA LYS A 239 3.71 -4.23 18.58
C LYS A 239 2.22 -4.35 18.27
N TRP A 240 1.58 -3.28 17.84
CA TRP A 240 0.13 -3.19 17.62
C TRP A 240 -0.25 -3.25 16.14
N ASN A 241 0.74 -3.27 15.24
CA ASN A 241 0.57 -3.41 13.80
C ASN A 241 1.43 -4.55 13.26
N SER A 242 1.26 -5.75 13.84
CA SER A 242 2.07 -6.92 13.55
C SER A 242 1.23 -8.19 13.47
N GLY A 243 1.50 -9.01 12.47
CA GLY A 243 1.00 -10.37 12.34
C GLY A 243 -0.48 -10.47 12.02
N PRO A 244 -0.95 -11.63 11.55
CA PRO A 244 -2.37 -11.91 11.39
C PRO A 244 -3.05 -12.37 12.70
N VAL A 245 -2.31 -12.45 13.81
CA VAL A 245 -2.83 -12.87 15.13
C VAL A 245 -2.72 -11.71 16.12
N ALA A 246 -3.82 -11.46 16.84
CA ALA A 246 -3.90 -10.49 17.91
C ALA A 246 -4.29 -11.16 19.22
N VAL A 247 -3.57 -10.85 20.29
CA VAL A 247 -3.89 -11.30 21.66
C VAL A 247 -4.44 -10.13 22.46
N ARG A 248 -5.59 -10.36 23.10
CA ARG A 248 -6.34 -9.41 23.91
C ARG A 248 -6.73 -10.05 25.24
N GLY A 249 -6.96 -9.23 26.28
CA GLY A 249 -7.32 -9.70 27.62
C GLY A 249 -6.24 -10.49 28.36
N SER A 250 -4.98 -10.31 27.95
CA SER A 250 -3.79 -10.91 28.57
C SER A 250 -2.92 -9.83 29.20
N SER A 251 -2.01 -10.24 30.11
CA SER A 251 -0.95 -9.36 30.62
C SER A 251 0.04 -8.94 29.53
N ASN A 252 0.06 -9.63 28.38
CA ASN A 252 0.92 -9.33 27.24
C ASN A 252 0.11 -9.23 25.94
N ASN A 253 -0.79 -8.25 25.86
CA ASN A 253 -1.53 -7.95 24.63
C ASN A 253 -0.56 -7.54 23.50
N TYR A 254 -0.78 -8.02 22.29
CA TYR A 254 0.02 -7.69 21.10
C TYR A 254 -0.76 -7.93 19.81
N GLY A 255 -0.21 -7.50 18.69
CA GLY A 255 -0.77 -7.73 17.36
C GLY A 255 -1.96 -6.84 17.06
N GLY A 256 -2.40 -6.89 15.81
CA GLY A 256 -3.43 -6.03 15.27
C GLY A 256 -3.08 -5.60 13.85
N ALA A 257 -4.10 -5.18 13.11
CA ALA A 257 -3.96 -4.63 11.76
C ALA A 257 -4.47 -3.19 11.80
N MET A 258 -3.57 -2.23 12.05
CA MET A 258 -3.93 -0.81 12.10
C MET A 258 -3.82 -0.16 10.73
N HIS A 259 -2.75 -0.47 9.99
CA HIS A 259 -2.55 -0.01 8.62
C HIS A 259 -1.81 -1.07 7.82
N LEU A 260 -1.80 -0.90 6.49
CA LEU A 260 -1.13 -1.82 5.57
C LEU A 260 0.37 -1.91 5.88
N THR A 261 0.90 -3.13 5.86
CA THR A 261 2.28 -3.48 6.15
C THR A 261 2.94 -4.26 5.01
N SER A 262 2.17 -4.88 4.12
CA SER A 262 2.71 -5.55 2.95
C SER A 262 3.43 -4.53 2.06
N THR A 263 4.65 -4.86 1.64
CA THR A 263 5.54 -3.94 0.91
C THR A 263 4.96 -3.42 -0.42
N PRO A 264 4.16 -4.16 -1.21
CA PRO A 264 3.48 -3.61 -2.38
C PRO A 264 2.21 -2.81 -2.08
N ASN A 265 1.70 -2.80 -0.85
CA ASN A 265 0.43 -2.17 -0.48
C ASN A 265 0.58 -0.68 -0.09
N THR A 266 1.37 0.09 -0.84
CA THR A 266 1.58 1.53 -0.59
C THR A 266 0.75 2.40 -1.52
N LEU A 267 0.37 3.60 -1.07
CA LEU A 267 -0.44 4.51 -1.88
C LEU A 267 0.32 5.02 -3.10
N GLN A 268 1.61 5.30 -2.92
CA GLN A 268 2.45 5.74 -4.04
C GLN A 268 2.47 4.70 -5.17
N THR A 269 2.52 3.41 -4.83
CA THR A 269 2.56 2.31 -5.81
C THR A 269 1.25 2.19 -6.57
N GLU A 270 0.11 2.32 -5.89
CA GLU A 270 -1.21 2.37 -6.53
C GLU A 270 -1.28 3.50 -7.55
N MET A 271 -0.81 4.69 -7.19
CA MET A 271 -0.78 5.86 -8.07
C MET A 271 0.13 5.63 -9.27
N ALA A 272 1.33 5.07 -9.06
CA ALA A 272 2.27 4.73 -10.14
C ALA A 272 1.68 3.68 -11.09
N LEU A 273 0.98 2.67 -10.56
CA LEU A 273 0.29 1.66 -11.35
C LEU A 273 -0.83 2.29 -12.20
N ALA A 274 -1.66 3.14 -11.60
CA ALA A 274 -2.71 3.86 -12.31
C ALA A 274 -2.11 4.75 -13.41
N GLY A 275 -0.99 5.43 -13.13
CA GLY A 275 -0.20 6.17 -14.11
C GLY A 275 0.20 5.30 -15.30
N GLY A 276 0.82 4.14 -15.03
CA GLY A 276 1.38 3.25 -16.06
C GLY A 276 0.32 2.62 -16.92
N ALA A 277 -0.83 2.33 -16.31
CA ALA A 277 -2.02 1.82 -16.96
C ALA A 277 -2.65 2.81 -17.94
N THR A 278 -2.34 4.11 -17.83
CA THR A 278 -2.89 5.11 -18.77
C THR A 278 -2.26 5.05 -20.17
N ILE A 279 -1.15 4.34 -20.35
CA ILE A 279 -0.52 4.15 -21.65
C ILE A 279 -1.25 3.04 -22.41
N GLN A 280 -1.85 3.38 -23.55
CA GLN A 280 -2.41 2.37 -24.47
C GLN A 280 -1.26 1.58 -25.09
N ARG A 281 -1.30 0.25 -25.01
CA ARG A 281 -0.25 -0.61 -25.56
C ARG A 281 -0.67 -1.19 -26.90
N VAL A 282 0.31 -1.61 -27.69
CA VAL A 282 0.10 -2.36 -28.94
C VAL A 282 -0.56 -3.72 -28.73
N CYS A 283 -0.53 -4.27 -27.50
CA CYS A 283 -1.20 -5.51 -27.16
C CYS A 283 -1.74 -5.51 -25.72
N GLY A 284 -2.67 -6.44 -25.45
CA GLY A 284 -3.12 -6.72 -24.10
C GLY A 284 -4.17 -5.78 -23.51
N ASN A 285 -4.48 -4.62 -24.10
CA ASN A 285 -5.45 -3.64 -23.52
C ASN A 285 -6.80 -4.24 -23.06
N SER A 286 -7.25 -5.35 -23.67
CA SER A 286 -8.48 -6.08 -23.28
C SER A 286 -8.26 -7.41 -22.54
N VAL A 287 -7.02 -7.79 -22.20
CA VAL A 287 -6.66 -9.02 -21.48
C VAL A 287 -5.67 -8.67 -20.35
N PRO A 288 -6.08 -8.74 -19.06
CA PRO A 288 -5.27 -8.21 -17.95
C PRO A 288 -3.85 -8.76 -17.88
N GLN A 289 -3.70 -10.08 -17.99
CA GLN A 289 -2.39 -10.75 -17.91
C GLN A 289 -1.48 -10.36 -19.09
N THR A 290 -2.04 -10.20 -20.29
CA THR A 290 -1.26 -9.76 -21.46
C THR A 290 -0.86 -8.29 -21.31
N LEU A 291 -1.77 -7.43 -20.82
CA LEU A 291 -1.48 -6.01 -20.61
C LEU A 291 -0.37 -5.82 -19.59
N ILE A 292 -0.49 -6.45 -18.41
CA ILE A 292 0.49 -6.27 -17.35
C ILE A 292 1.87 -6.79 -17.75
N CYS A 293 1.96 -7.87 -18.53
CA CYS A 293 3.22 -8.34 -19.10
C CYS A 293 3.83 -7.39 -20.14
N CYS A 294 2.99 -6.69 -20.92
CA CYS A 294 3.46 -5.72 -21.91
C CYS A 294 3.84 -4.37 -21.27
N ALA A 295 3.06 -3.91 -20.31
CA ALA A 295 3.17 -2.60 -19.70
C ALA A 295 4.08 -2.58 -18.46
N GLN A 296 4.32 -3.74 -17.84
CA GLN A 296 5.22 -3.93 -16.69
C GLN A 296 4.92 -3.03 -15.49
N TYR A 297 3.67 -2.59 -15.34
CA TYR A 297 3.20 -1.99 -14.11
C TYR A 297 2.85 -3.11 -13.12
N GLY A 298 3.20 -2.98 -11.84
CA GLY A 298 2.77 -3.93 -10.79
C GLY A 298 3.18 -5.39 -11.03
N GLN A 299 2.38 -6.32 -10.49
CA GLN A 299 2.69 -7.75 -10.47
C GLN A 299 1.56 -8.61 -11.07
N ALA A 300 1.94 -9.52 -11.98
CA ALA A 300 1.05 -10.53 -12.53
C ALA A 300 0.44 -11.44 -11.45
N TYR A 301 -0.79 -11.90 -11.69
CA TYR A 301 -1.56 -12.81 -10.83
C TYR A 301 -1.97 -12.28 -9.45
N ARG A 302 -1.76 -11.00 -9.12
CA ARG A 302 -2.57 -10.31 -8.10
C ARG A 302 -3.99 -10.09 -8.62
N ASN A 303 -4.94 -9.88 -7.73
CA ASN A 303 -6.27 -9.38 -8.09
C ASN A 303 -6.18 -7.90 -8.48
N SER A 304 -5.54 -7.08 -7.65
CA SER A 304 -5.47 -5.64 -7.83
C SER A 304 -4.82 -5.24 -9.15
N ASP A 305 -3.56 -5.65 -9.36
CA ASP A 305 -2.70 -4.98 -10.34
C ASP A 305 -3.17 -5.16 -11.78
N PRO A 306 -3.48 -6.39 -12.25
CA PRO A 306 -4.03 -6.58 -13.59
C PRO A 306 -5.42 -5.95 -13.75
N HIS A 307 -6.23 -5.92 -12.67
CA HIS A 307 -7.59 -5.37 -12.71
C HIS A 307 -7.58 -3.84 -12.80
N ILE A 308 -6.89 -3.15 -11.89
CA ILE A 308 -6.68 -1.68 -11.94
C ILE A 308 -6.08 -1.31 -13.29
N GLY A 309 -5.04 -2.04 -13.67
CA GLY A 309 -4.34 -1.87 -14.93
C GLY A 309 -5.25 -1.92 -16.14
N GLN A 310 -6.06 -2.97 -16.27
CA GLN A 310 -7.02 -3.09 -17.37
C GLN A 310 -8.12 -2.03 -17.31
N SER A 311 -8.74 -1.82 -16.16
CA SER A 311 -9.89 -0.91 -16.04
C SER A 311 -9.52 0.54 -16.34
N VAL A 312 -8.35 1.00 -15.85
CA VAL A 312 -7.81 2.31 -16.21
C VAL A 312 -7.51 2.36 -17.71
N ASN A 313 -6.85 1.35 -18.26
CA ASN A 313 -6.52 1.32 -19.68
C ASN A 313 -7.76 1.37 -20.59
N GLN A 314 -8.82 0.63 -20.25
CA GLN A 314 -10.09 0.64 -20.96
C GLN A 314 -10.87 1.96 -20.80
N ALA A 315 -10.72 2.67 -19.68
CA ALA A 315 -11.25 4.01 -19.56
C ALA A 315 -10.55 4.99 -20.50
N ILE A 316 -9.21 4.94 -20.58
CA ILE A 316 -8.42 5.82 -21.45
C ILE A 316 -8.74 5.58 -22.94
N GLY A 317 -8.81 4.32 -23.37
CA GLY A 317 -9.16 3.98 -24.75
C GLY A 317 -10.65 4.15 -25.10
N GLY A 318 -11.49 4.40 -24.10
CA GLY A 318 -12.94 4.62 -24.25
C GLY A 318 -13.79 3.35 -24.31
N GLN A 319 -13.21 2.17 -24.10
CA GLN A 319 -13.94 0.91 -24.05
C GLN A 319 -14.87 0.82 -22.83
N LEU A 320 -14.46 1.39 -21.69
CA LEU A 320 -15.25 1.37 -20.46
C LEU A 320 -16.30 2.50 -20.41
N THR A 321 -15.97 3.68 -20.93
CA THR A 321 -16.78 4.91 -20.81
C THR A 321 -17.57 5.24 -22.08
N GLY A 322 -17.25 4.62 -23.22
CA GLY A 322 -17.83 4.94 -24.54
C GLY A 322 -17.14 6.11 -25.26
N PHE A 323 -16.16 6.76 -24.63
CA PHE A 323 -15.39 7.86 -25.20
C PHE A 323 -13.96 7.89 -24.62
N PRO A 324 -12.94 8.27 -25.39
CA PRO A 324 -11.58 8.37 -24.87
C PRO A 324 -11.47 9.34 -23.69
N CYS A 325 -10.64 8.99 -22.71
CA CYS A 325 -10.49 9.75 -21.47
C CYS A 325 -9.02 10.02 -21.11
N LYS A 326 -8.81 11.00 -20.24
CA LYS A 326 -7.72 10.99 -19.25
C LYS A 326 -8.27 10.55 -17.90
N ALA A 327 -7.43 10.01 -17.03
CA ALA A 327 -7.87 9.52 -15.72
C ALA A 327 -6.91 9.93 -14.60
N ALA A 328 -7.45 10.07 -13.40
CA ALA A 328 -6.69 10.16 -12.16
C ALA A 328 -7.43 9.35 -11.10
N LEU A 329 -6.80 9.10 -9.95
CA LEU A 329 -7.56 8.67 -8.78
C LEU A 329 -8.42 9.84 -8.29
N ALA A 330 -9.67 9.58 -7.94
CA ALA A 330 -10.57 10.58 -7.40
C ALA A 330 -10.10 11.04 -6.01
N ASN A 331 -10.40 12.28 -5.68
CA ASN A 331 -10.14 12.86 -4.36
C ASN A 331 -11.36 12.59 -3.44
N PRO A 332 -11.23 11.89 -2.30
CA PRO A 332 -9.97 11.54 -1.62
C PRO A 332 -9.29 10.30 -2.20
N THR A 333 -7.99 10.44 -2.49
CA THR A 333 -7.16 9.39 -3.08
C THR A 333 -6.85 8.31 -2.05
N GLY A 334 -7.03 7.05 -2.43
CA GLY A 334 -6.79 5.89 -1.58
C GLY A 334 -7.61 4.67 -1.99
N LEU A 335 -7.41 3.59 -1.24
CA LEU A 335 -8.15 2.34 -1.36
C LEU A 335 -9.13 2.20 -0.20
N TYR A 336 -10.27 1.61 -0.49
CA TYR A 336 -11.39 1.56 0.44
C TYR A 336 -12.02 0.18 0.44
N ILE A 337 -12.22 -0.36 1.63
CA ILE A 337 -13.05 -1.55 1.83
C ILE A 337 -14.46 -1.23 1.34
N GLN A 338 -15.00 -2.13 0.53
CA GLN A 338 -16.39 -2.10 0.11
C GLN A 338 -17.20 -2.86 1.16
N VAL A 339 -18.35 -2.31 1.57
CA VAL A 339 -19.22 -2.98 2.54
C VAL A 339 -19.63 -4.34 1.96
N PRO A 340 -19.31 -5.47 2.63
CA PRO A 340 -19.60 -6.79 2.11
C PRO A 340 -21.10 -7.11 2.21
N ASP A 341 -21.56 -8.01 1.35
CA ASP A 341 -22.84 -8.70 1.50
C ASP A 341 -22.62 -10.01 2.27
N LEU A 342 -23.10 -10.05 3.51
CA LEU A 342 -23.02 -11.23 4.38
C LEU A 342 -24.34 -11.98 4.51
N SER A 343 -25.28 -11.79 3.58
CA SER A 343 -26.58 -12.49 3.60
C SER A 343 -26.47 -14.02 3.52
N GLY A 344 -25.36 -14.55 2.98
CA GLY A 344 -25.06 -15.97 2.96
C GLY A 344 -24.59 -16.56 4.30
N PHE A 345 -24.30 -15.71 5.30
CA PHE A 345 -23.77 -16.15 6.60
C PHE A 345 -24.92 -16.36 7.58
N THR A 346 -24.87 -17.45 8.34
CA THR A 346 -25.96 -17.85 9.24
C THR A 346 -25.56 -17.74 10.70
N LEU A 347 -26.35 -17.00 11.48
CA LEU A 347 -26.20 -16.93 12.94
C LEU A 347 -26.74 -18.21 13.61
N PRO A 348 -26.11 -18.70 14.69
CA PRO A 348 -26.73 -19.66 15.59
C PRO A 348 -28.01 -19.09 16.20
N ALA A 349 -28.99 -19.96 16.47
CA ALA A 349 -30.19 -19.57 17.19
C ALA A 349 -29.87 -19.26 18.66
N ASP A 350 -30.24 -18.08 19.13
CA ASP A 350 -30.13 -17.68 20.55
C ASP A 350 -31.32 -16.76 20.91
N PRO A 351 -32.07 -17.03 22.01
CA PRO A 351 -33.22 -16.23 22.40
C PRO A 351 -32.89 -14.78 22.80
N LYS A 352 -31.61 -14.45 22.99
CA LYS A 352 -31.14 -13.10 23.32
C LYS A 352 -30.78 -12.26 22.10
N LEU A 353 -30.82 -12.85 20.89
CA LEU A 353 -30.65 -12.08 19.66
C LEU A 353 -31.84 -11.13 19.46
N PRO A 354 -31.59 -9.89 19.01
CA PRO A 354 -32.66 -9.00 18.57
C PRO A 354 -33.48 -9.61 17.42
N ALA A 355 -34.75 -9.23 17.33
CA ALA A 355 -35.58 -9.61 16.19
C ALA A 355 -34.97 -9.09 14.88
N GLY A 356 -34.79 -9.97 13.90
CA GLY A 356 -34.19 -9.64 12.61
C GLY A 356 -32.65 -9.60 12.58
N ALA A 357 -31.98 -10.01 13.67
CA ALA A 357 -30.52 -10.11 13.72
C ALA A 357 -29.96 -10.95 12.57
N SER A 358 -28.87 -10.49 11.98
CA SER A 358 -28.19 -11.10 10.85
C SER A 358 -26.66 -11.05 11.01
N ALA A 359 -25.93 -11.83 10.23
CA ALA A 359 -24.47 -11.77 10.22
C ALA A 359 -23.94 -10.39 9.77
N GLN A 360 -24.72 -9.65 8.97
CA GLN A 360 -24.36 -8.27 8.57
C GLN A 360 -24.21 -7.35 9.78
N ASP A 361 -24.97 -7.54 10.85
CA ASP A 361 -24.89 -6.72 12.07
C ASP A 361 -23.55 -6.88 12.80
N CYS A 362 -22.81 -7.97 12.55
CA CYS A 362 -21.49 -8.20 13.10
C CYS A 362 -20.39 -7.42 12.36
N TRP A 363 -20.69 -6.87 11.17
CA TRP A 363 -19.78 -6.02 10.41
C TRP A 363 -19.92 -4.55 10.84
N GLN A 364 -18.86 -3.96 11.38
CA GLN A 364 -18.88 -2.60 11.90
C GLN A 364 -17.75 -1.77 11.29
N ILE A 365 -18.09 -0.58 10.81
CA ILE A 365 -17.12 0.40 10.32
C ILE A 365 -16.53 1.11 11.52
N VAL A 366 -15.19 1.08 11.63
CA VAL A 366 -14.45 1.77 12.70
C VAL A 366 -13.92 3.11 12.21
N ARG A 367 -13.37 3.13 10.99
CA ARG A 367 -12.85 4.34 10.34
C ARG A 367 -13.31 4.39 8.88
N GLY A 368 -13.60 5.60 8.41
CA GLY A 368 -14.19 5.84 7.09
C GLY A 368 -15.72 5.85 7.12
N SER A 369 -16.36 5.66 5.97
CA SER A 369 -17.82 5.72 5.83
C SER A 369 -18.34 4.72 4.79
N ALA A 370 -19.57 4.24 4.97
CA ALA A 370 -20.29 3.47 3.95
C ALA A 370 -20.79 4.36 2.79
N GLU A 371 -20.99 5.65 3.06
CA GLU A 371 -21.50 6.62 2.10
C GLU A 371 -20.70 7.91 2.18
N LEU A 372 -20.28 8.43 1.02
CA LEU A 372 -19.51 9.66 0.94
C LEU A 372 -19.94 10.44 -0.31
N THR A 373 -20.19 11.74 -0.12
CA THR A 373 -20.57 12.66 -1.20
C THR A 373 -19.33 13.08 -1.99
N ASP A 374 -19.41 12.91 -3.30
CA ASP A 374 -18.41 13.34 -4.24
C ASP A 374 -18.43 14.88 -4.37
N PRO A 375 -17.33 15.58 -4.00
CA PRO A 375 -17.28 17.04 -4.05
C PRO A 375 -17.35 17.59 -5.49
N VAL A 376 -17.09 16.76 -6.51
CA VAL A 376 -17.16 17.16 -7.92
C VAL A 376 -18.61 17.20 -8.42
N THR A 377 -19.40 16.18 -8.10
CA THR A 377 -20.74 15.99 -8.66
C THR A 377 -21.85 16.40 -7.69
N GLY A 378 -21.58 16.46 -6.38
CA GLY A 378 -22.57 16.67 -5.33
C GLY A 378 -23.48 15.47 -5.05
N MET A 379 -23.21 14.31 -5.68
CA MET A 379 -23.92 13.05 -5.44
C MET A 379 -23.05 12.08 -4.63
N LEU A 380 -23.58 10.94 -4.20
CA LEU A 380 -22.72 9.87 -3.66
C LEU A 380 -21.68 9.45 -4.71
N PHE A 381 -20.50 9.04 -4.27
CA PHE A 381 -19.51 8.47 -5.18
C PHE A 381 -20.09 7.30 -5.98
N GLY A 382 -19.93 7.32 -7.30
CA GLY A 382 -20.49 6.31 -8.21
C GLY A 382 -21.97 6.51 -8.55
N ALA A 383 -22.68 7.37 -7.83
CA ALA A 383 -24.07 7.66 -8.12
C ALA A 383 -24.22 8.43 -9.43
N THR A 384 -25.30 8.14 -10.13
CA THR A 384 -25.73 8.85 -11.34
C THR A 384 -27.18 9.29 -11.18
N ALA A 385 -27.63 10.22 -12.03
CA ALA A 385 -29.05 10.60 -12.06
C ALA A 385 -30.00 9.39 -12.29
N ALA A 386 -29.52 8.33 -12.95
CA ALA A 386 -30.30 7.12 -13.21
C ALA A 386 -30.19 6.06 -12.08
N SER A 387 -29.18 6.16 -11.21
CA SER A 387 -28.96 5.23 -10.09
C SER A 387 -28.31 6.00 -8.93
N PRO A 388 -29.11 6.66 -8.08
CA PRO A 388 -28.58 7.52 -7.03
C PRO A 388 -28.07 6.76 -5.79
N GLN A 389 -28.38 5.47 -5.66
CA GLN A 389 -28.02 4.65 -4.49
C GLN A 389 -26.76 3.78 -4.68
N ASN A 390 -26.14 3.78 -5.85
CA ASN A 390 -24.99 2.91 -6.11
C ASN A 390 -23.67 3.61 -5.75
N GLY A 391 -23.10 3.25 -4.59
CA GLY A 391 -21.71 3.56 -4.25
C GLY A 391 -21.55 4.45 -3.01
N GLY A 392 -20.31 4.85 -2.74
CA GLY A 392 -19.97 5.69 -1.57
C GLY A 392 -19.17 5.00 -0.47
N ASN A 393 -18.79 3.73 -0.62
CA ASN A 393 -17.95 3.06 0.37
C ASN A 393 -16.54 3.66 0.34
N PHE A 394 -16.19 4.31 1.45
CA PHE A 394 -14.89 4.85 1.78
C PHE A 394 -14.48 4.31 3.16
N VAL A 395 -14.60 3.00 3.35
CA VAL A 395 -14.26 2.32 4.62
C VAL A 395 -12.76 2.09 4.66
N LEU A 396 -12.13 2.52 5.75
CA LEU A 396 -10.68 2.44 5.97
C LEU A 396 -10.32 1.30 6.92
N HIS A 397 -11.11 1.16 7.98
CA HIS A 397 -10.95 0.10 8.97
C HIS A 397 -12.33 -0.43 9.36
N ALA A 398 -12.46 -1.75 9.39
CA ALA A 398 -13.66 -2.43 9.81
C ALA A 398 -13.34 -3.57 10.78
N VAL A 399 -14.34 -3.94 11.57
CA VAL A 399 -14.27 -5.10 12.46
C VAL A 399 -15.43 -6.03 12.19
N PHE A 400 -15.15 -7.33 12.23
CA PHE A 400 -16.19 -8.35 12.31
C PHE A 400 -16.18 -8.90 13.74
N GLN A 401 -17.22 -8.60 14.51
CA GLN A 401 -17.38 -8.99 15.91
C GLN A 401 -18.87 -8.90 16.31
N LEU A 402 -19.27 -9.57 17.38
CA LEU A 402 -20.64 -9.39 17.88
C LEU A 402 -20.85 -7.93 18.34
N PRO A 403 -21.99 -7.29 18.03
CA PRO A 403 -22.35 -6.00 18.62
C PRO A 403 -22.26 -6.01 20.14
N GLN A 404 -21.78 -4.91 20.73
CA GLN A 404 -21.67 -4.80 22.19
C GLN A 404 -23.02 -5.03 22.88
N SER A 405 -24.13 -4.60 22.28
CA SER A 405 -25.48 -4.85 22.81
C SER A 405 -25.84 -6.35 22.88
N TRP A 406 -25.31 -7.17 21.97
CA TRP A 406 -25.52 -8.63 21.97
C TRP A 406 -24.66 -9.29 23.05
N VAL A 407 -23.42 -8.80 23.22
CA VAL A 407 -22.52 -9.23 24.30
C VAL A 407 -23.13 -8.89 25.67
N ASP A 408 -23.64 -7.68 25.85
CA ASP A 408 -24.27 -7.21 27.09
C ASP A 408 -25.57 -7.98 27.40
N ALA A 409 -26.33 -8.37 26.36
CA ALA A 409 -27.49 -9.26 26.50
C ALA A 409 -27.10 -10.71 26.85
N GLY A 410 -25.81 -11.05 26.75
CA GLY A 410 -25.27 -12.36 27.07
C GLY A 410 -25.53 -13.42 26.00
N VAL A 411 -25.52 -13.04 24.72
CA VAL A 411 -25.55 -14.00 23.59
C VAL A 411 -24.46 -15.07 23.81
N SER A 412 -24.83 -16.34 23.61
CA SER A 412 -24.07 -17.49 24.11
C SER A 412 -22.98 -18.02 23.16
N PHE A 413 -22.84 -17.41 21.98
CA PHE A 413 -21.91 -17.81 20.95
C PHE A 413 -20.90 -16.70 20.62
N THR A 414 -19.89 -17.02 19.82
CA THR A 414 -18.89 -16.08 19.29
C THR A 414 -19.02 -15.99 17.77
N ILE A 415 -18.36 -15.03 17.10
CA ILE A 415 -18.38 -15.01 15.63
C ILE A 415 -17.80 -16.29 15.00
N GLY A 416 -16.97 -17.05 15.73
CA GLY A 416 -16.49 -18.36 15.27
C GLY A 416 -17.57 -19.45 15.20
N ASP A 417 -18.75 -19.21 15.74
CA ASP A 417 -19.91 -20.10 15.66
C ASP A 417 -20.85 -19.76 14.49
N ILE A 418 -20.70 -18.58 13.88
CA ILE A 418 -21.40 -18.21 12.66
C ILE A 418 -20.91 -19.13 11.54
N THR A 419 -21.81 -19.62 10.70
CA THR A 419 -21.42 -20.41 9.53
C THR A 419 -21.35 -19.52 8.29
N ASP A 420 -20.31 -19.71 7.47
CA ASP A 420 -20.16 -19.04 6.18
C ASP A 420 -21.17 -19.54 5.13
N ALA A 421 -21.07 -19.02 3.90
CA ALA A 421 -21.96 -19.40 2.80
C ALA A 421 -21.85 -20.88 2.37
N SER A 422 -20.80 -21.60 2.80
CA SER A 422 -20.65 -23.05 2.59
C SER A 422 -21.24 -23.88 3.74
N GLY A 423 -21.75 -23.23 4.79
CA GLY A 423 -22.26 -23.88 6.01
C GLY A 423 -21.17 -24.29 7.00
N ASP A 424 -19.91 -23.89 6.79
CA ASP A 424 -18.80 -24.18 7.69
C ASP A 424 -18.70 -23.08 8.76
N PRO A 425 -18.47 -23.41 10.06
CA PRO A 425 -18.16 -22.41 11.07
C PRO A 425 -16.96 -21.54 10.70
N ILE A 426 -16.98 -20.27 11.10
CA ILE A 426 -15.85 -19.35 10.86
C ILE A 426 -14.66 -19.77 11.73
N GLN A 427 -13.67 -20.39 11.08
CA GLN A 427 -12.40 -20.79 11.68
C GLN A 427 -11.27 -19.84 11.34
N TRP A 428 -11.40 -19.01 10.29
CA TRP A 428 -10.37 -18.07 9.82
C TRP A 428 -10.97 -16.74 9.36
N GLY A 429 -10.23 -15.65 9.53
CA GLY A 429 -10.55 -14.34 8.95
C GLY A 429 -10.57 -14.38 7.42
N GLY A 430 -9.77 -15.27 6.81
CA GLY A 430 -9.83 -15.59 5.38
C GLY A 430 -11.23 -15.91 4.84
N GLN A 431 -12.12 -16.52 5.62
CA GLN A 431 -13.49 -16.84 5.20
C GLN A 431 -14.34 -15.58 4.99
N VAL A 432 -14.14 -14.56 5.83
CA VAL A 432 -14.86 -13.28 5.74
C VAL A 432 -14.26 -12.42 4.62
N THR A 433 -12.93 -12.31 4.57
CA THR A 433 -12.25 -11.49 3.54
C THR A 433 -12.44 -12.01 2.12
N GLN A 434 -12.75 -13.29 1.92
CA GLN A 434 -13.13 -13.83 0.61
C GLN A 434 -14.47 -13.28 0.10
N GLN A 435 -15.36 -12.80 0.98
CA GLN A 435 -16.63 -12.16 0.62
C GLN A 435 -16.53 -10.64 0.53
N MET A 436 -15.35 -10.08 0.83
CA MET A 436 -15.11 -8.65 0.80
C MET A 436 -14.44 -8.23 -0.50
N SER A 437 -14.68 -6.98 -0.87
CA SER A 437 -13.95 -6.32 -1.94
C SER A 437 -13.19 -5.12 -1.40
N ILE A 438 -12.02 -4.86 -1.97
CA ILE A 438 -11.36 -3.55 -1.91
C ILE A 438 -11.65 -2.84 -3.21
N GLY A 439 -11.77 -1.51 -3.16
CA GLY A 439 -11.86 -0.72 -4.37
C GLY A 439 -11.23 0.66 -4.25
N LEU A 440 -10.98 1.24 -5.41
CA LEU A 440 -10.55 2.62 -5.58
C LEU A 440 -11.50 3.32 -6.55
N TRP A 441 -11.45 4.65 -6.54
CA TRP A 441 -12.32 5.48 -7.38
C TRP A 441 -11.50 6.17 -8.45
N ALA A 442 -11.75 5.85 -9.72
CA ALA A 442 -11.12 6.51 -10.86
C ALA A 442 -11.96 7.70 -11.34
N ARG A 443 -11.33 8.81 -11.72
CA ARG A 443 -11.98 10.00 -12.28
C ARG A 443 -11.65 10.14 -13.77
N PRO A 444 -12.51 9.64 -14.68
CA PRO A 444 -12.34 9.86 -16.11
C PRO A 444 -12.76 11.27 -16.53
N ILE A 445 -11.99 11.90 -17.41
CA ILE A 445 -12.34 13.16 -18.09
C ILE A 445 -12.27 12.91 -19.59
N GLN A 446 -13.37 13.15 -20.29
CA GLN A 446 -13.45 12.99 -21.74
C GLN A 446 -12.40 13.84 -22.46
N VAL A 447 -11.77 13.26 -23.49
CA VAL A 447 -10.89 13.97 -24.43
C VAL A 447 -11.32 13.73 -25.88
N SER A 448 -10.79 14.53 -26.80
CA SER A 448 -11.18 14.49 -28.21
C SER A 448 -10.68 13.26 -28.99
N ALA A 449 -9.62 12.61 -28.51
CA ALA A 449 -9.03 11.43 -29.14
C ALA A 449 -8.33 10.55 -28.10
N ALA A 450 -8.31 9.24 -28.34
CA ALA A 450 -7.50 8.32 -27.57
C ALA A 450 -6.01 8.59 -27.82
N PRO A 451 -5.14 8.39 -26.81
CA PRO A 451 -3.70 8.45 -27.03
C PRO A 451 -3.26 7.36 -28.01
N ALA A 452 -2.14 7.58 -28.70
CA ALA A 452 -1.56 6.59 -29.57
C ALA A 452 -1.12 5.33 -28.80
N ASN A 453 -1.08 4.20 -29.49
CA ASN A 453 -0.56 2.97 -28.91
C ASN A 453 0.97 3.03 -28.85
N GLU A 454 1.51 2.72 -27.68
CA GLU A 454 2.93 2.57 -27.42
C GLU A 454 3.34 1.10 -27.48
N ALA A 455 4.62 0.85 -27.78
CA ALA A 455 5.21 -0.49 -27.69
C ALA A 455 5.15 -1.03 -26.24
N CYS A 456 5.39 -2.33 -26.09
CA CYS A 456 5.62 -2.90 -24.76
C CYS A 456 6.88 -2.31 -24.13
N VAL A 457 6.87 -2.17 -22.81
CA VAL A 457 8.00 -1.65 -22.04
C VAL A 457 9.23 -2.53 -22.27
N LEU A 458 10.40 -1.89 -22.36
CA LEU A 458 11.70 -2.56 -22.45
C LEU A 458 12.61 -2.14 -21.29
N PRO A 459 13.46 -3.04 -20.76
CA PRO A 459 13.60 -4.46 -21.15
C PRO A 459 12.33 -5.25 -20.82
N PRO A 460 11.98 -6.32 -21.55
CA PRO A 460 10.78 -7.10 -21.25
C PRO A 460 10.92 -7.83 -19.90
N PRO A 461 9.83 -8.39 -19.36
CA PRO A 461 9.87 -9.14 -18.11
C PRO A 461 10.88 -10.29 -18.14
N THR A 462 11.36 -10.70 -16.96
CA THR A 462 12.26 -11.84 -16.78
C THR A 462 11.78 -13.08 -17.54
N GLY A 463 12.71 -13.71 -18.27
CA GLY A 463 12.44 -14.91 -19.07
C GLY A 463 11.84 -14.64 -20.45
N VAL A 464 11.61 -13.38 -20.83
CA VAL A 464 11.21 -12.98 -22.18
C VAL A 464 12.44 -12.46 -22.93
N THR A 465 12.68 -12.97 -24.14
CA THR A 465 13.80 -12.53 -24.96
C THR A 465 13.63 -11.06 -25.36
N PRO A 466 14.57 -10.16 -25.02
CA PRO A 466 14.50 -8.76 -25.44
C PRO A 466 14.64 -8.61 -26.95
N PRO A 467 13.95 -7.65 -27.58
CA PRO A 467 14.25 -7.27 -28.95
C PRO A 467 15.69 -6.74 -29.03
N ALA A 468 16.34 -6.92 -30.19
CA ALA A 468 17.71 -6.46 -30.39
C ALA A 468 17.86 -4.93 -30.39
N SER A 469 16.77 -4.19 -30.62
CA SER A 469 16.71 -2.72 -30.63
C SER A 469 15.25 -2.27 -30.46
N PRO A 470 15.00 -1.12 -29.79
CA PRO A 470 15.97 -0.26 -29.10
C PRO A 470 16.49 -0.87 -27.79
N VAL A 471 17.72 -0.49 -27.40
CA VAL A 471 18.33 -0.87 -26.12
C VAL A 471 17.82 0.09 -25.04
N PRO A 472 17.32 -0.41 -23.90
CA PRO A 472 16.91 0.45 -22.79
C PRO A 472 18.07 1.31 -22.28
N PRO A 473 17.78 2.52 -21.77
CA PRO A 473 18.77 3.28 -21.03
C PRO A 473 19.18 2.52 -19.75
N ASP A 474 20.37 2.83 -19.23
CA ASP A 474 20.92 2.24 -18.00
C ASP A 474 21.54 3.36 -17.16
N TYR A 475 20.75 4.40 -16.90
CA TYR A 475 21.19 5.57 -16.16
C TYR A 475 20.93 5.41 -14.67
N ALA A 476 21.79 6.01 -13.84
CA ALA A 476 21.60 6.00 -12.39
C ALA A 476 20.19 6.48 -11.98
N GLN A 477 19.43 5.60 -11.35
CA GLN A 477 18.05 5.87 -10.94
C GLN A 477 17.96 6.08 -9.42
N PRO A 478 17.53 7.27 -8.96
CA PRO A 478 17.15 7.48 -7.57
C PRO A 478 15.95 6.60 -7.18
N LEU A 479 15.93 6.09 -5.95
CA LEU A 479 14.80 5.30 -5.43
C LEU A 479 14.16 5.99 -4.23
N GLN A 480 14.90 6.20 -3.13
CA GLN A 480 14.39 6.84 -1.91
C GLN A 480 15.46 7.65 -1.20
N LEU A 481 15.06 8.74 -0.53
CA LEU A 481 15.94 9.55 0.32
C LEU A 481 15.52 9.44 1.78
N PHE A 482 16.48 9.27 2.67
CA PHE A 482 16.28 9.20 4.11
C PHE A 482 17.25 10.10 4.85
N HIS A 483 16.87 10.57 6.04
CA HIS A 483 17.86 10.95 7.04
C HIS A 483 18.68 9.72 7.46
N SER A 484 20.01 9.83 7.57
CA SER A 484 20.86 8.65 7.81
C SER A 484 20.51 7.88 9.08
N ALA A 485 20.08 8.55 10.15
CA ALA A 485 19.67 7.90 11.39
C ALA A 485 18.45 6.97 11.18
N ILE A 486 17.50 7.39 10.35
CA ILE A 486 16.30 6.61 10.01
C ILE A 486 16.68 5.43 9.13
N TRP A 487 17.44 5.67 8.06
CA TRP A 487 17.92 4.59 7.20
C TRP A 487 18.68 3.54 7.98
N ASN A 488 19.63 3.93 8.82
CA ASN A 488 20.44 2.98 9.58
C ASN A 488 19.59 2.13 10.53
N ALA A 489 18.60 2.72 11.21
CA ALA A 489 17.73 1.98 12.10
C ALA A 489 16.80 1.03 11.33
N TYR A 490 16.16 1.50 10.27
CA TYR A 490 15.30 0.67 9.42
C TYR A 490 16.09 -0.44 8.73
N PHE A 491 17.17 -0.10 8.03
CA PHE A 491 17.95 -1.05 7.23
C PHE A 491 18.52 -2.18 8.10
N ASN A 492 19.05 -1.86 9.28
CA ASN A 492 19.65 -2.84 10.18
C ASN A 492 18.64 -3.58 11.09
N THR A 493 17.34 -3.27 11.01
CA THR A 493 16.31 -4.00 11.76
C THR A 493 15.77 -5.16 10.92
N GLU A 494 16.06 -6.39 11.34
CA GLU A 494 15.50 -7.59 10.72
C GLU A 494 14.02 -7.78 11.11
N VAL A 495 13.20 -8.16 10.15
CA VAL A 495 11.76 -8.40 10.34
C VAL A 495 11.46 -9.89 10.21
N SER A 496 10.97 -10.48 11.30
CA SER A 496 10.50 -11.86 11.30
C SER A 496 9.27 -12.02 10.40
N ASN A 497 9.24 -13.14 9.67
CA ASN A 497 8.13 -13.49 8.78
C ASN A 497 7.99 -15.02 8.67
N PRO A 498 6.80 -15.54 8.33
CA PRO A 498 6.58 -16.99 8.30
C PRO A 498 7.32 -17.74 7.19
N MET A 499 7.93 -17.05 6.22
CA MET A 499 8.74 -17.66 5.16
C MET A 499 10.18 -17.91 5.64
N ASN A 500 10.56 -17.35 6.79
CA ASN A 500 11.93 -17.33 7.32
C ASN A 500 12.95 -16.77 6.31
N THR A 501 12.54 -15.82 5.47
CA THR A 501 13.42 -15.15 4.50
C THR A 501 13.91 -13.81 5.07
N PRO A 502 15.20 -13.46 4.98
CA PRO A 502 15.69 -12.17 5.45
C PRO A 502 14.98 -11.00 4.76
N ILE A 503 14.48 -10.06 5.55
CA ILE A 503 13.96 -8.78 5.09
C ILE A 503 14.20 -7.72 6.16
N SER A 504 14.57 -6.53 5.69
CA SER A 504 14.80 -5.36 6.53
C SER A 504 13.52 -4.54 6.71
N LEU A 505 13.35 -3.90 7.87
CA LEU A 505 12.26 -2.94 8.14
C LEU A 505 12.25 -1.77 7.15
N ALA A 506 13.37 -1.45 6.50
CA ALA A 506 13.42 -0.47 5.41
C ALA A 506 12.44 -0.81 4.28
N SER A 507 12.07 -2.09 4.12
CA SER A 507 11.12 -2.55 3.12
C SER A 507 9.67 -2.12 3.41
N ASN A 508 9.39 -1.70 4.65
CA ASN A 508 8.08 -1.18 5.08
C ASN A 508 8.12 0.35 5.27
N SER A 509 9.10 1.02 4.67
CA SER A 509 9.17 2.48 4.62
C SER A 509 8.14 3.06 3.64
N THR A 510 8.06 4.39 3.57
CA THR A 510 7.23 5.11 2.59
C THR A 510 8.09 6.03 1.73
N LEU A 511 7.52 6.55 0.65
CA LEU A 511 8.16 7.53 -0.23
C LEU A 511 7.96 8.99 0.22
N ILE A 512 7.59 9.22 1.49
CA ILE A 512 7.47 10.56 2.05
C ILE A 512 8.85 11.22 2.08
N ALA A 513 8.96 12.37 1.42
CA ALA A 513 10.20 13.13 1.36
C ALA A 513 10.64 13.60 2.76
N PRO A 514 11.91 13.37 3.18
CA PRO A 514 12.43 13.91 4.42
C PRO A 514 12.37 15.44 4.41
N ILE A 515 12.07 16.03 5.58
CA ILE A 515 11.96 17.48 5.73
C ILE A 515 13.32 18.07 6.16
N VAL A 516 13.67 19.18 5.53
CA VAL A 516 14.80 20.04 5.91
C VAL A 516 14.36 21.50 5.95
N ARG A 517 15.09 22.33 6.68
CA ARG A 517 14.79 23.75 6.86
C ARG A 517 15.82 24.65 6.19
N LEU A 518 15.39 25.84 5.79
CA LEU A 518 16.30 26.86 5.25
C LEU A 518 17.46 27.14 6.21
N GLY A 519 18.67 27.21 5.67
CA GLY A 519 19.89 27.49 6.41
C GLY A 519 20.52 26.29 7.14
N GLN A 520 19.87 25.12 7.16
CA GLN A 520 20.49 23.92 7.71
C GLN A 520 21.65 23.44 6.83
N SER A 521 22.71 22.93 7.46
CA SER A 521 23.92 22.48 6.77
C SER A 521 24.41 21.14 7.26
N ASN A 522 25.12 20.41 6.38
CA ASN A 522 25.74 19.12 6.65
C ASN A 522 24.79 18.06 7.21
N ILE A 523 23.54 18.05 6.72
CA ILE A 523 22.50 17.10 7.14
C ILE A 523 22.87 15.72 6.58
N PRO A 524 23.11 14.70 7.42
CA PRO A 524 23.47 13.36 6.97
C PRO A 524 22.24 12.65 6.40
N MET A 525 22.33 12.23 5.14
CA MET A 525 21.28 11.52 4.43
C MET A 525 21.79 10.28 3.72
N VAL A 526 20.88 9.36 3.41
CA VAL A 526 21.15 8.19 2.56
C VAL A 526 20.17 8.21 1.41
N LEU A 527 20.71 8.16 0.18
CA LEU A 527 19.94 7.98 -1.05
C LEU A 527 20.09 6.53 -1.47
N THR A 528 19.00 5.77 -1.55
CA THR A 528 19.00 4.48 -2.24
C THR A 528 18.81 4.69 -3.73
N CYS A 529 19.43 3.83 -4.53
CA CYS A 529 19.48 3.96 -5.97
C CYS A 529 19.70 2.60 -6.65
N THR A 530 19.32 2.48 -7.92
CA THR A 530 19.71 1.37 -8.79
C THR A 530 20.53 1.90 -9.97
N THR A 531 21.16 0.99 -10.73
CA THR A 531 21.98 1.29 -11.93
C THR A 531 23.09 2.34 -11.69
N THR A 532 23.42 2.55 -10.42
CA THR A 532 24.38 3.55 -9.96
C THR A 532 25.71 2.88 -9.73
N GLN A 533 26.77 3.46 -10.28
CA GLN A 533 28.10 2.86 -10.31
C GLN A 533 29.21 3.88 -10.07
N LEU A 534 30.34 3.37 -9.58
CA LEU A 534 31.56 4.17 -9.46
C LEU A 534 32.20 4.37 -10.85
N GLY A 535 32.85 5.53 -11.03
CA GLY A 535 33.71 5.75 -12.18
C GLY A 535 34.93 4.83 -12.20
N PRO A 536 35.68 4.76 -13.31
CA PRO A 536 36.80 3.82 -13.49
C PRO A 536 37.92 3.94 -12.46
N GLN A 537 38.00 5.05 -11.73
CA GLN A 537 38.99 5.33 -10.68
C GLN A 537 38.32 5.49 -9.29
N GLY A 538 37.11 4.97 -9.11
CA GLY A 538 36.36 5.09 -7.86
C GLY A 538 35.66 6.44 -7.69
N GLN A 539 35.44 7.21 -8.76
CA GLN A 539 34.70 8.46 -8.69
C GLN A 539 33.26 8.19 -8.24
N LEU A 540 32.78 8.97 -7.28
CA LEU A 540 31.39 8.89 -6.80
C LEU A 540 30.43 9.54 -7.82
N PRO A 541 29.18 9.04 -7.92
CA PRO A 541 28.12 9.69 -8.68
C PRO A 541 27.86 11.12 -8.21
N ALA A 542 27.35 11.96 -9.12
CA ALA A 542 26.91 13.32 -8.81
C ALA A 542 25.43 13.33 -8.40
N VAL A 543 25.09 14.18 -7.44
CA VAL A 543 23.73 14.37 -6.90
C VAL A 543 23.39 15.85 -6.89
N ASP A 544 22.24 16.23 -7.43
CA ASP A 544 21.78 17.62 -7.51
C ASP A 544 20.28 17.78 -7.18
N PHE A 545 19.95 18.71 -6.28
CA PHE A 545 18.57 19.11 -5.93
C PHE A 545 18.18 20.49 -6.54
N GLY A 546 19.03 21.01 -7.40
CA GLY A 546 18.92 22.32 -8.01
C GLY A 546 19.47 23.45 -7.13
N PRO A 547 19.18 24.71 -7.51
CA PRO A 547 19.80 25.90 -6.93
C PRO A 547 19.67 26.00 -5.40
N ASP A 548 20.69 26.59 -4.77
CA ASP A 548 20.80 26.84 -3.33
C ASP A 548 20.75 25.58 -2.44
N VAL A 549 20.95 24.39 -3.01
CA VAL A 549 21.17 23.16 -2.26
C VAL A 549 22.53 22.59 -2.66
N THR A 550 23.40 22.35 -1.68
CA THR A 550 24.72 21.75 -1.91
C THR A 550 24.74 20.33 -1.36
N VAL A 551 25.22 19.38 -2.16
CA VAL A 551 25.35 17.97 -1.77
C VAL A 551 26.80 17.54 -1.84
N VAL A 552 27.28 16.92 -0.77
CA VAL A 552 28.56 16.20 -0.78
C VAL A 552 28.26 14.70 -0.71
N VAL A 553 28.65 13.97 -1.75
CA VAL A 553 28.61 12.50 -1.75
C VAL A 553 29.87 12.00 -1.05
N SER A 554 29.70 11.26 0.03
CA SER A 554 30.78 10.85 0.95
C SER A 554 31.05 9.36 0.97
N GLY A 555 30.18 8.55 0.36
CA GLY A 555 30.36 7.12 0.26
C GLY A 555 29.34 6.49 -0.68
N PHE A 556 29.68 5.31 -1.17
CA PHE A 556 28.85 4.44 -2.00
C PHE A 556 28.87 3.04 -1.40
N ASN A 557 27.71 2.40 -1.32
CA ASN A 557 27.54 1.03 -0.86
C ASN A 557 26.65 0.30 -1.86
N ASP A 558 27.22 -0.63 -2.61
CA ASP A 558 26.53 -1.49 -3.58
C ASP A 558 25.92 -2.74 -2.93
N ASN A 559 26.08 -2.94 -1.61
CA ASN A 559 25.54 -4.05 -0.86
C ASN A 559 24.28 -3.64 -0.07
N VAL A 560 23.23 -3.24 -0.80
CA VAL A 560 21.92 -2.93 -0.23
C VAL A 560 20.89 -3.88 -0.81
N ASN A 561 20.20 -4.65 0.03
CA ASN A 561 19.12 -5.54 -0.41
C ASN A 561 17.89 -5.32 0.46
N TYR A 562 16.84 -4.77 -0.13
CA TYR A 562 15.56 -4.51 0.53
C TYR A 562 14.47 -4.37 -0.53
N ALA A 563 13.20 -4.47 -0.13
CA ALA A 563 12.11 -4.21 -1.07
C ALA A 563 11.84 -2.70 -1.07
N VAL A 564 12.18 -2.00 -2.14
CA VAL A 564 11.71 -0.62 -2.34
C VAL A 564 10.19 -0.62 -2.19
N PRO A 565 9.58 0.31 -1.41
CA PRO A 565 8.13 0.35 -1.25
C PRO A 565 7.41 0.27 -2.59
N GLY A 566 6.47 -0.67 -2.69
CA GLY A 566 5.83 -1.06 -3.94
C GLY A 566 6.29 -2.40 -4.52
N ASN A 567 7.54 -2.80 -4.24
CA ASN A 567 8.05 -4.09 -4.70
C ASN A 567 7.63 -5.22 -3.75
N SER A 568 7.26 -6.35 -4.32
CA SER A 568 6.88 -7.55 -3.55
C SER A 568 8.06 -8.29 -2.94
N TYR A 569 9.26 -8.13 -3.50
CA TYR A 569 10.46 -8.85 -3.06
C TYR A 569 11.62 -7.88 -2.87
N PRO A 570 12.52 -8.16 -1.91
CA PRO A 570 13.81 -7.50 -1.86
C PRO A 570 14.59 -7.70 -3.16
N SER A 571 15.25 -6.64 -3.62
CA SER A 571 16.17 -6.69 -4.75
C SER A 571 17.46 -5.96 -4.43
N GLN A 572 18.54 -6.38 -5.11
CA GLN A 572 19.82 -5.69 -4.99
C GLN A 572 19.69 -4.25 -5.49
N CYS A 573 20.17 -3.34 -4.66
CA CYS A 573 20.24 -1.90 -4.88
C CYS A 573 21.63 -1.40 -4.44
N ALA A 574 21.86 -0.11 -4.59
CA ALA A 574 22.98 0.60 -3.99
C ALA A 574 22.46 1.74 -3.09
N SER A 575 23.38 2.36 -2.36
CA SER A 575 23.12 3.60 -1.61
C SER A 575 24.31 4.55 -1.62
N LEU A 576 24.00 5.84 -1.50
CA LEU A 576 24.96 6.93 -1.36
C LEU A 576 24.80 7.61 0.00
N ASN A 577 25.92 7.81 0.69
CA ASN A 577 25.97 8.62 1.90
C ASN A 577 26.16 10.09 1.52
N LEU A 578 25.19 10.93 1.87
CA LEU A 578 25.15 12.34 1.50
C LEU A 578 25.32 13.24 2.72
N LYS A 579 25.92 14.42 2.50
CA LYS A 579 25.77 15.59 3.36
C LYS A 579 25.07 16.69 2.58
N VAL A 580 23.85 17.02 2.98
CA VAL A 580 23.02 18.02 2.31
C VAL A 580 23.05 19.34 3.09
N SER A 581 23.24 20.46 2.39
CA SER A 581 23.15 21.81 2.96
C SER A 581 22.18 22.65 2.15
N VAL A 582 21.28 23.34 2.84
CA VAL A 582 20.22 24.17 2.25
C VAL A 582 20.50 25.63 2.53
N GLY A 583 20.70 26.41 1.48
CA GLY A 583 20.91 27.85 1.57
C GLY A 583 19.68 28.58 2.12
N ALA A 584 19.90 29.76 2.71
CA ALA A 584 18.81 30.58 3.26
C ALA A 584 17.80 31.07 2.20
N ASN A 585 18.19 31.05 0.92
CA ASN A 585 17.36 31.50 -0.21
C ASN A 585 16.79 30.36 -1.04
N ALA A 586 16.98 29.10 -0.62
CA ALA A 586 16.47 27.96 -1.38
C ALA A 586 14.94 28.02 -1.50
N ALA A 587 14.41 27.67 -2.68
CA ALA A 587 12.96 27.58 -2.86
C ALA A 587 12.34 26.53 -1.93
N LEU A 588 11.21 26.89 -1.31
CA LEU A 588 10.43 26.02 -0.44
C LEU A 588 9.67 24.95 -1.25
N GLY A 589 9.28 23.87 -0.57
CA GLY A 589 8.48 22.77 -1.09
C GLY A 589 9.32 21.58 -1.55
N LEU A 590 8.65 20.69 -2.31
CA LEU A 590 9.25 19.49 -2.85
C LEU A 590 10.35 19.80 -3.88
N ARG A 591 11.46 19.10 -3.77
CA ARG A 591 12.60 19.16 -4.69
C ARG A 591 12.79 17.80 -5.33
N GLY A 592 13.00 17.81 -6.64
CA GLY A 592 13.47 16.63 -7.35
C GLY A 592 14.98 16.45 -7.18
N LEU A 593 15.47 15.24 -7.45
CA LEU A 593 16.89 14.89 -7.37
C LEU A 593 17.36 14.32 -8.71
N ALA A 594 18.35 14.94 -9.32
CA ALA A 594 19.10 14.36 -10.44
C ALA A 594 20.30 13.56 -9.88
N LEU A 595 20.42 12.31 -10.33
CA LEU A 595 21.53 11.41 -10.01
C LEU A 595 22.24 11.09 -11.32
N THR A 596 23.57 11.14 -11.33
CA THR A 596 24.35 10.97 -12.56
C THR A 596 25.61 10.17 -12.27
N ASN A 597 25.78 9.04 -12.97
CA ASN A 597 27.04 8.30 -12.91
C ASN A 597 28.18 9.12 -13.51
N TYR A 598 29.40 8.74 -13.18
CA TYR A 598 30.57 9.38 -13.77
C TYR A 598 30.59 9.20 -15.30
N GLY A 599 30.55 10.32 -16.04
CA GLY A 599 30.62 10.34 -17.50
C GLY A 599 29.27 10.30 -18.22
N ASP A 600 28.17 10.04 -17.50
CA ASP A 600 26.83 10.08 -18.05
C ASP A 600 26.32 11.52 -18.20
N GLU A 601 25.35 11.72 -19.10
CA GLU A 601 24.59 12.96 -19.16
C GLU A 601 23.63 13.06 -17.96
N VAL A 602 23.36 14.30 -17.52
CA VAL A 602 22.40 14.57 -16.45
C VAL A 602 21.00 14.15 -16.90
N GLN A 603 20.41 13.22 -16.15
CA GLN A 603 19.06 12.71 -16.42
C GLN A 603 17.97 13.54 -15.74
N ALA A 604 16.72 13.26 -16.11
CA ALA A 604 15.56 13.85 -15.47
C ALA A 604 15.60 13.64 -13.94
N PRO A 605 15.29 14.67 -13.14
CA PRO A 605 15.28 14.53 -11.69
C PRO A 605 14.07 13.73 -11.22
N MET A 606 14.27 12.79 -10.28
CA MET A 606 13.15 12.08 -9.65
C MET A 606 12.39 13.06 -8.77
N SER A 607 11.09 13.22 -9.02
CA SER A 607 10.25 14.16 -8.28
C SER A 607 10.12 13.80 -6.80
N ALA A 608 10.01 14.83 -5.96
CA ALA A 608 9.61 14.72 -4.55
C ALA A 608 10.53 13.87 -3.64
N LEU A 609 11.86 14.05 -3.74
CA LEU A 609 12.80 13.35 -2.85
C LEU A 609 13.25 14.17 -1.63
N LEU A 610 13.02 15.47 -1.60
CA LEU A 610 13.34 16.33 -0.45
C LEU A 610 12.25 17.39 -0.28
N ASN A 611 11.85 17.71 0.95
CA ASN A 611 10.90 18.80 1.22
C ASN A 611 11.57 19.92 2.02
N ILE A 612 11.71 21.10 1.43
CA ILE A 612 12.32 22.27 2.09
C ILE A 612 11.21 23.13 2.70
N ILE A 613 11.27 23.36 4.01
CA ILE A 613 10.32 24.21 4.73
C ILE A 613 11.03 25.44 5.35
N PRO A 614 10.28 26.46 5.82
CA PRO A 614 10.86 27.59 6.54
C PRO A 614 11.71 27.17 7.75
N ALA A 615 12.59 28.08 8.17
CA ALA A 615 13.53 27.91 9.28
C ALA A 615 12.87 27.53 10.61
#